data_AF-K0KL44-F1
#
_entry.id   AF-K0KL44-F1
#
_cell.length_a   1.000
_cell.length_b   1.000
_cell.length_c   1.000
_cell.angle_alpha   90.00
_cell.angle_beta   90.00
_cell.angle_gamma   90.00
#
_symmetry.space_group_name_H-M   'P 1'
#
loop_
_entity.id
_entity.type
_entity.pdbx_description
1 polymer ?
#
loop_
_entity_poly.entity_id
_entity_poly.type
_entity_poly.pdbx_seq_one_letter_code
_entity_poly.pdbx_strand_id
1 'polypeptide(L)'
;MSESPLALTIGQRNSAFLSTPQDFHKQRVKITRRIHNLKRYLKIQSKNTKDYKPRELTIDDYQTDNKYYLLSLLLVERDYLYALELKAFLDLNSNNNVNSIKSKTKLILTRLKKSKQNGNLLVKISKDESDLTKRLEILVYNELISGFYSILNKNWSQAIQNYSNSRIGLKFLELNGEQENKILYKDIIEELIDDSLKLAIYRFQNLNSIDLNEFTKKIINEKTNDSLIYKLIHKQDPSFLEPTNDDDLIKSINWRNYTAQINDDLTSKLISSIQKIKLINLESFDTVLNQWQSALENHLSYISKNPDSEDQDDEILLSYINYNLLIVRLHRDHTLINNNQAQTLRILDGNLSTIDEIKNLPGVYSDDELMENLEILGNYYKVLKINLISNKFTQEKKYKEGLLLLTKALSSLQDSQFTIDFKFLGNDELSKLINDLKTQHQKIHILSIIQSSSNSSQAVSDDLFKFNNQSVFNFNPVSIPVKPVLFDVAFNYISYNPDQDEPKTQQQPQTTTTNDQTEQKKKGFFGLFGRG
;
A
#
# COMPACT_ATOMS: atom_id res chain seq x y z
N MET A 1 -15.10 3.44 -25.48
CA MET A 1 -14.34 3.73 -24.25
C MET A 1 -14.55 5.21 -23.94
N SER A 2 -15.42 5.51 -22.98
CA SER A 2 -15.56 6.85 -22.42
C SER A 2 -14.21 7.23 -21.80
N GLU A 3 -13.57 8.29 -22.30
CA GLU A 3 -12.29 8.72 -21.74
C GLU A 3 -12.53 9.37 -20.37
N SER A 4 -12.06 8.74 -19.28
CA SER A 4 -12.12 9.27 -17.91
C SER A 4 -11.48 10.68 -17.82
N PRO A 5 -12.20 11.71 -17.35
CA PRO A 5 -11.65 13.05 -17.15
C PRO A 5 -10.39 13.10 -16.27
N LEU A 6 -10.35 12.31 -15.18
CA LEU A 6 -9.19 12.28 -14.28
C LEU A 6 -8.01 11.53 -14.92
N ALA A 7 -8.27 10.43 -15.63
CA ALA A 7 -7.22 9.71 -16.35
C ALA A 7 -6.60 10.58 -17.46
N LEU A 8 -7.42 11.31 -18.22
CA LEU A 8 -6.95 12.22 -19.29
C LEU A 8 -6.14 13.41 -18.77
N THR A 9 -6.34 13.82 -17.53
CA THR A 9 -5.68 14.99 -16.93
C THR A 9 -4.56 14.53 -16.00
N ILE A 10 -4.90 14.20 -14.77
CA ILE A 10 -3.93 13.84 -13.72
C ILE A 10 -3.24 12.52 -14.06
N GLY A 11 -3.98 11.51 -14.53
CA GLY A 11 -3.38 10.23 -14.94
C GLY A 11 -2.30 10.40 -16.02
N GLN A 12 -2.59 11.21 -17.05
CA GLN A 12 -1.58 11.53 -18.07
C GLN A 12 -0.36 12.27 -17.50
N ARG A 13 -0.53 13.18 -16.54
CA ARG A 13 0.62 13.84 -15.88
C ARG A 13 1.45 12.86 -15.08
N ASN A 14 0.81 12.00 -14.29
CA ASN A 14 1.49 11.00 -13.46
C ASN A 14 2.28 10.04 -14.35
N SER A 15 1.68 9.56 -15.45
CA SER A 15 2.37 8.72 -16.44
C SER A 15 3.53 9.41 -17.17
N ALA A 16 3.49 10.75 -17.27
CA ALA A 16 4.54 11.55 -17.90
C ALA A 16 5.64 11.99 -16.92
N PHE A 17 5.51 11.68 -15.62
CA PHE A 17 6.46 12.00 -14.56
C PHE A 17 6.94 13.46 -14.57
N LEU A 18 5.99 14.41 -14.68
CA LEU A 18 6.32 15.83 -14.73
C LEU A 18 6.89 16.32 -13.40
N SER A 19 8.17 16.68 -13.40
CA SER A 19 8.86 17.18 -12.22
C SER A 19 9.44 18.58 -12.43
N THR A 20 10.03 18.84 -13.61
CA THR A 20 10.70 20.12 -13.88
C THR A 20 9.76 21.14 -14.53
N PRO A 21 10.02 22.46 -14.40
CA PRO A 21 9.24 23.48 -15.11
C PRO A 21 9.21 23.28 -16.63
N GLN A 22 10.31 22.76 -17.19
CA GLN A 22 10.41 22.49 -18.62
C GLN A 22 9.50 21.33 -19.06
N ASP A 23 9.28 20.35 -18.19
CA ASP A 23 8.37 19.24 -18.48
C ASP A 23 6.91 19.73 -18.47
N PHE A 24 6.51 20.53 -17.47
CA PHE A 24 5.21 21.19 -17.47
C PHE A 24 5.02 22.08 -18.70
N HIS A 25 6.05 22.82 -19.11
CA HIS A 25 6.03 23.64 -20.32
C HIS A 25 5.78 22.78 -21.58
N LYS A 26 6.55 21.70 -21.77
CA LYS A 26 6.40 20.77 -22.90
C LYS A 26 4.99 20.18 -22.94
N GLN A 27 4.45 19.74 -21.80
CA GLN A 27 3.09 19.20 -21.75
C GLN A 27 2.04 20.26 -22.06
N ARG A 28 2.18 21.47 -21.53
CA ARG A 28 1.29 22.60 -21.87
C ARG A 28 1.31 22.93 -23.36
N VAL A 29 2.47 22.89 -24.01
CA VAL A 29 2.59 23.08 -25.47
C VAL A 29 1.89 21.95 -26.23
N LYS A 30 2.05 20.69 -25.82
CA LYS A 30 1.33 19.54 -26.41
C LYS A 30 -0.19 19.72 -26.32
N ILE A 31 -0.71 20.06 -25.12
CA ILE A 31 -2.13 20.32 -24.92
C ILE A 31 -2.61 21.50 -25.74
N THR A 32 -1.82 22.58 -25.84
CA THR A 32 -2.17 23.75 -26.66
C THR A 32 -2.31 23.39 -28.14
N ARG A 33 -1.44 22.54 -28.68
CA ARG A 33 -1.56 22.01 -30.05
C ARG A 33 -2.81 21.14 -30.20
N ARG A 34 -3.11 20.26 -29.23
CA ARG A 34 -4.33 19.44 -29.23
C ARG A 34 -5.60 20.31 -29.23
N ILE A 35 -5.65 21.35 -28.41
CA ILE A 35 -6.74 22.35 -28.40
C ILE A 35 -6.87 23.02 -29.77
N HIS A 36 -5.76 23.44 -30.38
CA HIS A 36 -5.80 24.08 -31.70
C HIS A 36 -6.38 23.15 -32.77
N ASN A 37 -5.96 21.88 -32.78
CA ASN A 37 -6.44 20.86 -33.71
C ASN A 37 -7.93 20.57 -33.49
N LEU A 38 -8.38 20.45 -32.23
CA LEU A 38 -9.80 20.27 -31.90
C LEU A 38 -10.65 21.47 -32.34
N LYS A 39 -10.18 22.71 -32.11
CA LYS A 39 -10.87 23.90 -32.59
C LYS A 39 -10.99 23.94 -34.11
N ARG A 40 -9.95 23.47 -34.84
CA ARG A 40 -9.97 23.36 -36.31
C ARG A 40 -11.01 22.34 -36.75
N TYR A 41 -11.00 21.17 -36.11
CA TYR A 41 -11.91 20.06 -36.41
C TYR A 41 -13.37 20.45 -36.18
N LEU A 42 -13.66 21.07 -35.03
CA LEU A 42 -15.01 21.54 -34.66
C LEU A 42 -15.41 22.85 -35.37
N LYS A 43 -14.54 23.42 -36.21
CA LYS A 43 -14.76 24.67 -36.95
C LYS A 43 -15.15 25.87 -36.06
N ILE A 44 -14.61 25.93 -34.83
CA ILE A 44 -14.87 27.00 -33.84
C ILE A 44 -13.84 28.15 -33.98
N GLN A 45 -12.87 28.03 -34.89
CA GLN A 45 -11.84 29.05 -35.08
C GLN A 45 -12.46 30.35 -35.61
N SER A 46 -12.26 31.45 -34.88
CA SER A 46 -12.58 32.78 -35.41
C SER A 46 -11.56 33.15 -36.48
N LYS A 47 -12.04 33.42 -37.70
CA LYS A 47 -11.22 33.93 -38.81
C LYS A 47 -11.07 35.46 -38.79
N ASN A 48 -11.91 36.15 -38.02
CA ASN A 48 -11.88 37.60 -37.91
C ASN A 48 -10.91 37.99 -36.78
N THR A 49 -9.72 38.46 -37.16
CA THR A 49 -8.67 38.89 -36.23
C THR A 49 -8.88 40.31 -35.68
N LYS A 50 -9.73 41.13 -36.32
CA LYS A 50 -10.01 42.51 -35.89
C LYS A 50 -11.05 42.56 -34.78
N ASP A 51 -12.10 41.75 -34.87
CA ASP A 51 -13.16 41.63 -33.84
C ASP A 51 -13.22 40.20 -33.28
N TYR A 52 -12.16 39.80 -32.58
CA TYR A 52 -12.10 38.47 -31.98
C TYR A 52 -13.08 38.35 -30.81
N LYS A 53 -14.18 37.61 -31.01
CA LYS A 53 -15.06 37.14 -29.95
C LYS A 53 -14.92 35.63 -29.79
N PRO A 54 -14.51 35.12 -28.62
CA PRO A 54 -14.47 33.68 -28.40
C PRO A 54 -15.91 33.14 -28.38
N ARG A 55 -16.18 32.10 -29.19
CA ARG A 55 -17.44 31.36 -29.10
C ARG A 55 -17.46 30.58 -27.78
N GLU A 56 -18.47 30.82 -26.96
CA GLU A 56 -18.74 30.03 -25.75
C GLU A 56 -19.37 28.69 -26.13
N LEU A 57 -19.04 27.64 -25.38
CA LEU A 57 -19.57 26.30 -25.59
C LEU A 57 -20.93 26.17 -24.89
N THR A 58 -21.90 25.55 -25.56
CA THR A 58 -23.27 25.35 -25.03
C THR A 58 -23.50 23.91 -24.56
N ILE A 59 -24.64 23.67 -23.90
CA ILE A 59 -25.07 22.32 -23.48
C ILE A 59 -25.34 21.44 -24.71
N ASP A 60 -26.00 22.00 -25.74
CA ASP A 60 -26.29 21.28 -26.97
C ASP A 60 -25.00 20.84 -27.69
N ASP A 61 -23.98 21.73 -27.74
CA ASP A 61 -22.67 21.38 -28.29
C ASP A 61 -22.05 20.16 -27.58
N TYR A 62 -22.20 20.08 -26.25
CA TYR A 62 -21.70 18.96 -25.45
C TYR A 62 -22.35 17.63 -25.85
N GLN A 63 -23.66 17.63 -26.07
CA GLN A 63 -24.42 16.42 -26.43
C GLN A 63 -24.18 15.97 -27.87
N THR A 64 -23.82 16.90 -28.78
CA THR A 64 -23.59 16.56 -30.19
C THR A 64 -22.31 15.77 -30.47
N ASP A 65 -21.16 16.19 -29.92
CA ASP A 65 -19.88 15.50 -30.10
C ASP A 65 -19.04 15.57 -28.82
N ASN A 66 -18.56 14.41 -28.35
CA ASN A 66 -17.67 14.28 -27.19
C ASN A 66 -16.36 15.10 -27.31
N LYS A 67 -15.99 15.54 -28.53
CA LYS A 67 -14.87 16.47 -28.74
C LYS A 67 -15.09 17.85 -28.12
N TYR A 68 -16.33 18.31 -27.95
CA TYR A 68 -16.62 19.56 -27.25
C TYR A 68 -16.31 19.46 -25.76
N TYR A 69 -16.66 18.32 -25.14
CA TYR A 69 -16.22 17.95 -23.79
C TYR A 69 -14.69 17.98 -23.69
N LEU A 70 -14.01 17.23 -24.56
CA LEU A 70 -12.55 17.12 -24.53
C LEU A 70 -11.88 18.48 -24.73
N LEU A 71 -12.38 19.32 -25.64
CA LEU A 71 -11.88 20.67 -25.85
C LEU A 71 -12.00 21.51 -24.57
N SER A 72 -13.14 21.44 -23.90
CA SER A 72 -13.40 22.16 -22.66
C SER A 72 -12.48 21.68 -21.52
N LEU A 73 -12.34 20.37 -21.32
CA LEU A 73 -11.44 19.77 -20.34
C LEU A 73 -9.98 20.21 -20.59
N LEU A 74 -9.51 20.15 -21.84
CA LEU A 74 -8.15 20.55 -22.17
C LEU A 74 -7.89 22.04 -21.96
N LEU A 75 -8.91 22.91 -22.12
CA LEU A 75 -8.80 24.34 -21.80
C LEU A 75 -8.57 24.56 -20.29
N VAL A 76 -9.21 23.75 -19.44
CA VAL A 76 -9.00 23.75 -17.99
C VAL A 76 -7.57 23.30 -17.67
N GLU A 77 -7.16 22.14 -18.20
CA GLU A 77 -5.85 21.54 -17.94
C GLU A 77 -4.69 22.41 -18.46
N ARG A 78 -4.84 23.05 -19.63
CA ARG A 78 -3.81 23.99 -20.14
C ARG A 78 -3.54 25.13 -19.16
N ASP A 79 -4.60 25.75 -18.65
CA ASP A 79 -4.47 26.88 -17.73
C ASP A 79 -3.97 26.41 -16.36
N TYR A 80 -4.32 25.19 -15.95
CA TYR A 80 -3.80 24.57 -14.72
C TYR A 80 -2.30 24.22 -14.84
N LEU A 81 -1.87 23.55 -15.91
CA LEU A 81 -0.46 23.27 -16.19
C LEU A 81 0.39 24.53 -16.23
N TYR A 82 -0.17 25.65 -16.71
CA TYR A 82 0.58 26.90 -16.68
C TYR A 82 0.80 27.39 -15.24
N ALA A 83 -0.19 27.23 -14.36
CA ALA A 83 0.00 27.53 -12.94
C ALA A 83 1.04 26.60 -12.30
N LEU A 84 1.04 25.31 -12.63
CA LEU A 84 2.02 24.34 -12.15
C LEU A 84 3.44 24.62 -12.65
N GLU A 85 3.60 24.96 -13.94
CA GLU A 85 4.88 25.40 -14.53
C GLU A 85 5.45 26.59 -13.74
N LEU A 86 4.62 27.61 -13.50
CA LEU A 86 5.03 28.79 -12.75
C LEU A 86 5.35 28.49 -11.28
N LYS A 87 4.62 27.56 -10.66
CA LYS A 87 4.90 27.09 -9.29
C LYS A 87 6.25 26.37 -9.24
N ALA A 88 6.50 25.41 -10.13
CA ALA A 88 7.78 24.72 -10.22
C ALA A 88 8.95 25.71 -10.46
N PHE A 89 8.73 26.76 -11.27
CA PHE A 89 9.72 27.82 -11.45
C PHE A 89 9.98 28.63 -10.18
N LEU A 90 8.99 28.83 -9.32
CA LEU A 90 9.17 29.52 -8.03
C LEU A 90 9.93 28.64 -7.04
N ASP A 91 9.57 27.36 -6.97
CA ASP A 91 10.18 26.41 -6.05
C ASP A 91 11.69 26.24 -6.33
N LEU A 92 12.10 26.23 -7.61
CA LEU A 92 13.52 26.21 -7.99
C LEU A 92 14.27 27.52 -7.75
N ASN A 93 13.58 28.67 -7.76
CA ASN A 93 14.21 29.98 -7.69
C ASN A 93 13.79 30.77 -6.45
N SER A 94 13.80 30.10 -5.29
CA SER A 94 13.44 30.68 -3.99
C SER A 94 14.32 31.85 -3.55
N ASN A 95 15.55 31.96 -4.08
CA ASN A 95 16.53 33.02 -3.76
C ASN A 95 16.31 34.36 -4.50
N ASN A 96 15.22 34.50 -5.28
CA ASN A 96 14.94 35.73 -6.02
C ASN A 96 14.36 36.85 -5.15
N ASN A 97 14.51 38.10 -5.60
CA ASN A 97 13.93 39.29 -4.96
C ASN A 97 12.42 39.12 -4.66
N VAL A 98 12.00 39.50 -3.46
CA VAL A 98 10.61 39.44 -2.94
C VAL A 98 9.58 40.01 -3.92
N ASN A 99 9.91 41.08 -4.65
CA ASN A 99 8.99 41.67 -5.63
C ASN A 99 8.73 40.76 -6.84
N SER A 100 9.74 39.99 -7.27
CA SER A 100 9.60 38.98 -8.34
C SER A 100 8.75 37.80 -7.89
N ILE A 101 8.86 37.39 -6.62
CA ILE A 101 8.03 36.32 -6.04
C ILE A 101 6.57 36.77 -5.97
N LYS A 102 6.29 38.00 -5.52
CA LYS A 102 4.93 38.56 -5.45
C LYS A 102 4.25 38.67 -6.82
N SER A 103 4.97 39.09 -7.86
CA SER A 103 4.40 39.20 -9.21
C SER A 103 4.11 37.83 -9.83
N LYS A 104 5.02 36.86 -9.66
CA LYS A 104 4.84 35.48 -10.14
C LYS A 104 3.72 34.75 -9.39
N THR A 105 3.62 34.89 -8.07
CA THR A 105 2.51 34.33 -7.28
C THR A 105 1.16 34.93 -7.70
N LYS A 106 1.10 36.24 -7.96
CA LYS A 106 -0.09 36.87 -8.55
C LYS A 106 -0.42 36.27 -9.92
N LEU A 107 0.57 36.03 -10.77
CA LEU A 107 0.36 35.37 -12.07
C LEU A 107 -0.19 33.95 -11.90
N ILE A 108 0.34 33.15 -10.97
CA ILE A 108 -0.19 31.80 -10.64
C ILE A 108 -1.68 31.90 -10.29
N LEU A 109 -2.04 32.81 -9.38
CA LEU A 109 -3.44 33.02 -8.99
C LEU A 109 -4.32 33.42 -10.18
N THR A 110 -3.83 34.27 -11.10
CA THR A 110 -4.61 34.62 -12.30
C THR A 110 -4.81 33.43 -13.24
N ARG A 111 -3.82 32.55 -13.39
CA ARG A 111 -3.93 31.34 -14.22
C ARG A 111 -4.88 30.33 -13.61
N LEU A 112 -4.80 30.11 -12.30
CA LEU A 112 -5.73 29.24 -11.58
C LEU A 112 -7.16 29.78 -11.59
N LYS A 113 -7.35 31.10 -11.42
CA LYS A 113 -8.67 31.73 -11.54
C LYS A 113 -9.27 31.47 -12.93
N LYS A 114 -8.45 31.56 -13.98
CA LYS A 114 -8.88 31.24 -15.35
C LYS A 114 -9.21 29.76 -15.54
N SER A 115 -8.38 28.86 -14.99
CA SER A 115 -8.65 27.42 -15.00
C SER A 115 -9.98 27.09 -14.30
N LYS A 116 -10.22 27.66 -13.11
CA LYS A 116 -11.49 27.57 -12.39
C LYS A 116 -12.68 28.12 -13.19
N GLN A 117 -12.52 29.25 -13.89
CA GLN A 117 -13.59 29.78 -14.76
C GLN A 117 -13.95 28.81 -15.87
N ASN A 118 -12.95 28.25 -16.57
CA ASN A 118 -13.18 27.23 -17.59
C ASN A 118 -13.79 25.95 -16.98
N GLY A 119 -13.36 25.55 -15.78
CA GLY A 119 -13.88 24.37 -15.07
C GLY A 119 -15.34 24.55 -14.68
N ASN A 120 -15.72 25.73 -14.20
CA ASN A 120 -17.12 26.07 -13.94
C ASN A 120 -17.96 26.08 -15.22
N LEU A 121 -17.41 26.49 -16.37
CA LEU A 121 -18.09 26.35 -17.66
C LEU A 121 -18.26 24.88 -18.04
N LEU A 122 -17.22 24.05 -17.86
CA LEU A 122 -17.30 22.61 -18.08
C LEU A 122 -18.40 21.95 -17.23
N VAL A 123 -18.47 22.29 -15.94
CA VAL A 123 -19.52 21.79 -15.04
C VAL A 123 -20.92 22.22 -15.48
N LYS A 124 -21.06 23.42 -16.05
CA LYS A 124 -22.35 23.91 -16.58
C LYS A 124 -22.79 23.20 -17.85
N ILE A 125 -21.88 22.90 -18.77
CA ILE A 125 -22.21 22.22 -20.03
C ILE A 125 -22.45 20.72 -19.85
N SER A 126 -21.78 20.07 -18.88
CA SER A 126 -21.94 18.63 -18.62
C SER A 126 -23.06 18.29 -17.64
N LYS A 127 -24.06 19.17 -17.47
CA LYS A 127 -25.18 18.95 -16.52
C LYS A 127 -25.98 17.68 -16.81
N ASP A 128 -26.21 17.41 -18.09
CA ASP A 128 -27.04 16.30 -18.58
C ASP A 128 -26.18 15.11 -19.03
N GLU A 129 -24.95 14.98 -18.51
CA GLU A 129 -24.10 13.81 -18.77
C GLU A 129 -24.75 12.56 -18.16
N SER A 130 -24.92 11.52 -18.97
CA SER A 130 -25.59 10.28 -18.56
C SER A 130 -24.72 9.39 -17.68
N ASP A 131 -23.41 9.40 -17.93
CA ASP A 131 -22.44 8.66 -17.14
C ASP A 131 -22.14 9.38 -15.82
N LEU A 132 -22.65 8.80 -14.72
CA LEU A 132 -22.48 9.32 -13.37
C LEU A 132 -21.00 9.36 -12.96
N THR A 133 -20.20 8.37 -13.36
CA THR A 133 -18.77 8.29 -13.01
C THR A 133 -18.02 9.45 -13.64
N LYS A 134 -18.15 9.62 -14.97
CA LYS A 134 -17.60 10.75 -15.72
C LYS A 134 -18.08 12.10 -15.18
N ARG A 135 -19.37 12.22 -14.81
CA ARG A 135 -19.93 13.45 -14.22
C ARG A 135 -19.28 13.76 -12.88
N LEU A 136 -19.14 12.78 -11.99
CA LEU A 136 -18.46 12.94 -10.70
C LEU A 136 -17.00 13.32 -10.88
N GLU A 137 -16.28 12.68 -11.80
CA GLU A 137 -14.89 13.01 -12.09
C GLU A 137 -14.69 14.45 -12.56
N ILE A 138 -15.58 14.96 -13.42
CA ILE A 138 -15.56 16.38 -13.85
C ILE A 138 -15.74 17.31 -12.64
N LEU A 139 -16.68 16.99 -11.76
CA LEU A 139 -16.96 17.80 -10.57
C LEU A 139 -15.77 17.77 -9.60
N VAL A 140 -15.24 16.59 -9.31
CA VAL A 140 -14.05 16.41 -8.46
C VAL A 140 -12.87 17.21 -9.00
N TYR A 141 -12.59 17.13 -10.30
CA TYR A 141 -11.49 17.85 -10.92
C TYR A 141 -11.65 19.39 -10.82
N ASN A 142 -12.89 19.90 -10.97
CA ASN A 142 -13.16 21.32 -10.77
C ASN A 142 -13.01 21.77 -9.30
N GLU A 143 -13.46 20.94 -8.36
CA GLU A 143 -13.29 21.19 -6.92
C GLU A 143 -11.82 21.13 -6.50
N LEU A 144 -11.02 20.22 -7.06
CA LEU A 144 -9.58 20.13 -6.83
C LEU A 144 -8.86 21.42 -7.22
N ILE A 145 -9.14 21.93 -8.42
CA ILE A 145 -8.57 23.21 -8.90
C ILE A 145 -9.05 24.37 -8.02
N SER A 146 -10.31 24.34 -7.59
CA SER A 146 -10.88 25.36 -6.72
C SER A 146 -10.27 25.32 -5.32
N GLY A 147 -9.99 24.14 -4.77
CA GLY A 147 -9.28 23.94 -3.51
C GLY A 147 -7.85 24.46 -3.59
N PHE A 148 -7.12 24.10 -4.65
CA PHE A 148 -5.76 24.56 -4.87
C PHE A 148 -5.66 26.08 -5.01
N TYR A 149 -6.60 26.70 -5.72
CA TYR A 149 -6.74 28.15 -5.78
C TYR A 149 -6.99 28.78 -4.41
N SER A 150 -7.88 28.18 -3.59
CA SER A 150 -8.21 28.69 -2.26
C SER A 150 -7.03 28.62 -1.29
N ILE A 151 -6.23 27.54 -1.32
CA ILE A 151 -4.99 27.42 -0.52
C ILE A 151 -4.01 28.54 -0.88
N LEU A 152 -3.73 28.74 -2.17
CA LEU A 152 -2.77 29.76 -2.59
C LEU A 152 -3.29 31.18 -2.30
N ASN A 153 -4.60 31.38 -2.29
CA ASN A 153 -5.23 32.63 -1.89
C ASN A 153 -5.40 32.77 -0.37
N LYS A 154 -4.87 31.82 0.43
CA LYS A 154 -4.98 31.76 1.90
C LYS A 154 -6.42 31.76 2.44
N ASN A 155 -7.39 31.34 1.63
CA ASN A 155 -8.76 31.19 2.05
C ASN A 155 -9.00 29.74 2.54
N TRP A 156 -8.61 29.49 3.79
CA TRP A 156 -8.59 28.14 4.37
C TRP A 156 -9.98 27.51 4.49
N SER A 157 -11.01 28.29 4.85
CA SER A 157 -12.38 27.79 4.99
C SER A 157 -12.92 27.19 3.69
N GLN A 158 -12.78 27.92 2.58
CA GLN A 158 -13.21 27.45 1.25
C GLN A 158 -12.32 26.31 0.74
N ALA A 159 -11.03 26.33 1.07
CA ALA A 159 -10.13 25.23 0.72
C ALA A 159 -10.60 23.92 1.37
N ILE A 160 -10.90 23.95 2.67
CA ILE A 160 -11.40 22.78 3.41
C ILE A 160 -12.68 22.25 2.75
N GLN A 161 -13.64 23.12 2.42
CA GLN A 161 -14.89 22.69 1.77
C GLN A 161 -14.64 22.02 0.40
N ASN A 162 -13.87 22.67 -0.48
CA ASN A 162 -13.63 22.16 -1.83
C ASN A 162 -12.85 20.83 -1.78
N TYR A 163 -11.81 20.75 -0.96
CA TYR A 163 -11.04 19.51 -0.80
C TYR A 163 -11.85 18.40 -0.12
N SER A 164 -12.73 18.73 0.84
CA SER A 164 -13.65 17.74 1.43
C SER A 164 -14.60 17.16 0.38
N ASN A 165 -15.18 18.01 -0.47
CA ASN A 165 -16.03 17.57 -1.58
C ASN A 165 -15.26 16.70 -2.59
N SER A 166 -14.05 17.10 -2.99
CA SER A 166 -13.20 16.30 -3.86
C SER A 166 -12.84 14.95 -3.24
N ARG A 167 -12.51 14.93 -1.95
CA ARG A 167 -12.11 13.71 -1.23
C ARG A 167 -13.24 12.70 -1.16
N ILE A 168 -14.44 13.14 -0.77
CA ILE A 168 -15.62 12.27 -0.69
C ILE A 168 -16.03 11.78 -2.08
N GLY A 169 -15.96 12.65 -3.10
CA GLY A 169 -16.19 12.25 -4.49
C GLY A 169 -15.21 11.16 -4.96
N LEU A 170 -13.91 11.30 -4.67
CA LEU A 170 -12.93 10.29 -5.03
C LEU A 170 -13.06 9.00 -4.21
N LYS A 171 -13.37 9.08 -2.91
CA LYS A 171 -13.63 7.88 -2.09
C LYS A 171 -14.85 7.12 -2.57
N PHE A 172 -15.88 7.82 -3.01
CA PHE A 172 -17.04 7.19 -3.64
C PHE A 172 -16.67 6.50 -4.97
N LEU A 173 -15.86 7.17 -5.81
CA LEU A 173 -15.36 6.60 -7.06
C LEU A 173 -14.38 5.44 -6.84
N GLU A 174 -13.63 5.41 -5.74
CA GLU A 174 -12.75 4.30 -5.37
C GLU A 174 -13.54 2.99 -5.12
N LEU A 175 -14.76 3.12 -4.59
CA LEU A 175 -15.65 1.98 -4.31
C LEU A 175 -16.52 1.61 -5.51
N ASN A 176 -17.09 2.61 -6.20
CA ASN A 176 -18.15 2.42 -7.19
C ASN A 176 -17.75 2.77 -8.64
N GLY A 177 -16.56 3.34 -8.85
CA GLY A 177 -16.07 3.77 -10.15
C GLY A 177 -15.36 2.66 -10.95
N GLU A 178 -14.66 3.06 -12.00
CA GLU A 178 -13.90 2.14 -12.85
C GLU A 178 -12.70 1.55 -12.09
N GLN A 179 -12.58 0.23 -12.08
CA GLN A 179 -11.51 -0.47 -11.35
C GLN A 179 -10.10 -0.10 -11.83
N GLU A 180 -9.94 0.19 -13.13
CA GLU A 180 -8.66 0.61 -13.73
C GLU A 180 -8.13 1.93 -13.11
N ASN A 181 -9.03 2.82 -12.72
CA ASN A 181 -8.69 4.13 -12.16
C ASN A 181 -8.59 4.12 -10.63
N LYS A 182 -8.83 2.98 -9.96
CA LYS A 182 -8.82 2.89 -8.49
C LYS A 182 -7.50 3.37 -7.88
N ILE A 183 -6.38 2.99 -8.47
CA ILE A 183 -5.04 3.41 -8.04
C ILE A 183 -4.89 4.93 -8.24
N LEU A 184 -5.28 5.44 -9.41
CA LEU A 184 -5.25 6.88 -9.70
C LEU A 184 -6.08 7.69 -8.69
N TYR A 185 -7.27 7.22 -8.30
CA TYR A 185 -8.09 7.92 -7.30
C TYR A 185 -7.40 7.96 -5.95
N LYS A 186 -6.77 6.85 -5.53
CA LYS A 186 -6.00 6.78 -4.29
C LYS A 186 -4.80 7.73 -4.31
N ASP A 187 -4.03 7.73 -5.38
CA ASP A 187 -2.87 8.62 -5.56
C ASP A 187 -3.30 10.10 -5.48
N ILE A 188 -4.42 10.47 -6.11
CA ILE A 188 -4.94 11.83 -6.03
C ILE A 188 -5.33 12.21 -4.59
N ILE A 189 -5.97 11.29 -3.86
CA ILE A 189 -6.35 11.53 -2.45
C ILE A 189 -5.09 11.77 -1.61
N GLU A 190 -4.11 10.87 -1.70
CA GLU A 190 -2.93 10.91 -0.85
C GLU A 190 -2.00 12.08 -1.21
N GLU A 191 -1.66 12.27 -2.49
CA GLU A 191 -0.66 13.26 -2.92
C GLU A 191 -1.21 14.69 -3.06
N LEU A 192 -2.46 14.85 -3.51
CA LEU A 192 -3.00 16.17 -3.88
C LEU A 192 -4.00 16.71 -2.87
N ILE A 193 -4.76 15.85 -2.19
CA ILE A 193 -5.82 16.26 -1.27
C ILE A 193 -5.32 16.25 0.17
N ASP A 194 -4.92 15.10 0.70
CA ASP A 194 -4.78 14.88 2.14
C ASP A 194 -3.76 15.83 2.78
N ASP A 195 -2.58 16.01 2.18
CA ASP A 195 -1.58 16.97 2.69
C ASP A 195 -2.07 18.41 2.67
N SER A 196 -2.75 18.78 1.58
CA SER A 196 -3.25 20.14 1.38
C SER A 196 -4.44 20.45 2.30
N LEU A 197 -5.28 19.45 2.57
CA LEU A 197 -6.41 19.49 3.48
C LEU A 197 -5.92 19.57 4.93
N LYS A 198 -4.98 18.71 5.36
CA LYS A 198 -4.36 18.78 6.69
C LYS A 198 -3.77 20.17 6.94
N LEU A 199 -3.03 20.70 5.97
CA LEU A 199 -2.46 22.04 6.07
C LEU A 199 -3.55 23.12 6.21
N ALA A 200 -4.63 23.04 5.45
CA ALA A 200 -5.72 24.00 5.53
C ALA A 200 -6.46 23.93 6.87
N ILE A 201 -6.70 22.72 7.40
CA ILE A 201 -7.35 22.52 8.69
C ILE A 201 -6.48 23.05 9.82
N TYR A 202 -5.19 22.70 9.82
CA TYR A 202 -4.24 23.22 10.79
C TYR A 202 -4.23 24.75 10.79
N ARG A 203 -4.21 25.40 9.62
CA ARG A 203 -4.22 26.86 9.53
C ARG A 203 -5.54 27.52 9.94
N PHE A 204 -6.66 26.80 9.87
CA PHE A 204 -7.98 27.33 10.19
C PHE A 204 -8.40 27.09 11.64
N GLN A 205 -8.12 25.89 12.18
CA GLN A 205 -8.59 25.43 13.49
C GLN A 205 -7.45 25.01 14.44
N ASN A 206 -6.17 25.02 14.00
CA ASN A 206 -5.01 24.51 14.74
C ASN A 206 -5.11 23.03 15.16
N LEU A 207 -5.90 22.23 14.42
CA LEU A 207 -6.00 20.79 14.63
C LEU A 207 -4.93 20.07 13.79
N ASN A 208 -4.15 19.18 14.41
CA ASN A 208 -3.01 18.50 13.79
C ASN A 208 -3.28 17.03 13.44
N SER A 209 -3.99 16.32 14.30
CA SER A 209 -4.38 14.92 14.12
C SER A 209 -5.88 14.89 13.95
N ILE A 210 -6.34 14.49 12.76
CA ILE A 210 -7.77 14.32 12.45
C ILE A 210 -7.93 13.16 11.47
N ASP A 211 -8.92 12.30 11.70
CA ASP A 211 -9.39 11.38 10.68
C ASP A 211 -10.09 12.17 9.57
N LEU A 212 -9.38 12.30 8.45
CA LEU A 212 -9.88 13.03 7.29
C LEU A 212 -11.17 12.42 6.74
N ASN A 213 -11.42 11.12 6.90
CA ASN A 213 -12.65 10.50 6.41
C ASN A 213 -13.87 11.05 7.16
N GLU A 214 -13.85 11.00 8.49
CA GLU A 214 -14.96 11.50 9.30
C GLU A 214 -15.07 13.01 9.24
N PHE A 215 -13.94 13.71 9.29
CA PHE A 215 -13.93 15.17 9.24
C PHE A 215 -14.55 15.69 7.95
N THR A 216 -14.21 15.08 6.80
CA THR A 216 -14.84 15.45 5.54
C THR A 216 -16.34 15.17 5.55
N LYS A 217 -16.79 14.03 6.10
CA LYS A 217 -18.23 13.73 6.23
C LYS A 217 -18.97 14.74 7.12
N LYS A 218 -18.42 15.09 8.29
CA LYS A 218 -18.98 16.11 9.20
C LYS A 218 -19.11 17.45 8.49
N ILE A 219 -18.04 17.90 7.81
CA ILE A 219 -18.07 19.19 7.08
C ILE A 219 -19.08 19.20 5.95
N ILE A 220 -19.20 18.10 5.21
CA ILE A 220 -20.13 18.05 4.10
C ILE A 220 -21.57 18.20 4.59
N ASN A 221 -21.93 17.46 5.65
CA ASN A 221 -23.27 17.49 6.24
C ASN A 221 -23.62 18.84 6.90
N GLU A 222 -22.63 19.59 7.38
CA GLU A 222 -22.85 20.90 8.00
C GLU A 222 -22.87 22.05 6.97
N LYS A 223 -21.94 22.05 6.02
CA LYS A 223 -21.58 23.25 5.23
C LYS A 223 -21.68 23.08 3.73
N THR A 224 -21.72 21.86 3.19
CA THR A 224 -21.69 21.63 1.74
C THR A 224 -22.83 20.74 1.21
N ASN A 225 -23.93 20.63 1.95
CA ASN A 225 -25.18 19.98 1.53
C ASN A 225 -25.69 20.45 0.15
N ASP A 226 -25.34 21.68 -0.24
CA ASP A 226 -25.74 22.23 -1.54
C ASP A 226 -24.85 21.84 -2.72
N SER A 227 -23.68 21.24 -2.45
CA SER A 227 -22.73 20.87 -3.50
C SER A 227 -23.33 19.84 -4.46
N LEU A 228 -22.94 19.93 -5.73
CA LEU A 228 -23.41 19.00 -6.76
C LEU A 228 -22.93 17.57 -6.49
N ILE A 229 -21.73 17.41 -5.92
CA ILE A 229 -21.16 16.11 -5.55
C ILE A 229 -22.01 15.47 -4.46
N TYR A 230 -22.32 16.19 -3.37
CA TYR A 230 -23.20 15.70 -2.32
C TYR A 230 -24.56 15.26 -2.88
N LYS A 231 -25.20 16.10 -3.69
CA LYS A 231 -26.52 15.81 -4.28
C LYS A 231 -26.51 14.56 -5.19
N LEU A 232 -25.40 14.26 -5.87
CA LEU A 232 -25.27 13.07 -6.69
C LEU A 232 -25.04 11.81 -5.84
N ILE A 233 -24.13 11.90 -4.86
CA ILE A 233 -23.81 10.77 -3.98
C ILE A 233 -25.03 10.43 -3.11
N HIS A 234 -25.69 11.42 -2.51
CA HIS A 234 -26.89 11.21 -1.70
C HIS A 234 -28.03 10.56 -2.49
N LYS A 235 -28.14 10.82 -3.80
CA LYS A 235 -29.14 10.13 -4.64
C LYS A 235 -28.84 8.65 -4.83
N GLN A 236 -27.57 8.27 -4.80
CA GLN A 236 -27.11 6.92 -5.08
C GLN A 236 -26.95 6.09 -3.81
N ASP A 237 -26.31 6.66 -2.78
CA ASP A 237 -26.07 6.05 -1.48
C ASP A 237 -26.04 7.12 -0.37
N PRO A 238 -27.17 7.36 0.32
CA PRO A 238 -27.21 8.27 1.47
C PRO A 238 -26.34 7.84 2.64
N SER A 239 -26.23 6.51 2.89
CA SER A 239 -25.52 5.97 4.05
C SER A 239 -24.01 6.24 3.96
N PHE A 240 -23.46 6.30 2.75
CA PHE A 240 -22.06 6.64 2.52
C PHE A 240 -21.65 8.01 3.13
N LEU A 241 -22.57 8.97 3.17
CA LEU A 241 -22.33 10.35 3.63
C LEU A 241 -22.48 10.52 5.15
N GLU A 242 -23.04 9.53 5.84
CA GLU A 242 -23.21 9.59 7.28
C GLU A 242 -21.84 9.42 7.98
N PRO A 243 -21.49 10.31 8.93
CA PRO A 243 -20.32 10.08 9.78
C PRO A 243 -20.55 8.81 10.60
N THR A 244 -19.47 8.10 10.89
CA THR A 244 -19.49 7.02 11.88
C THR A 244 -19.96 7.60 13.22
N ASN A 245 -20.97 6.97 13.83
CA ASN A 245 -21.51 7.42 15.10
C ASN A 245 -20.40 7.44 16.16
N ASP A 246 -20.31 8.52 16.92
CA ASP A 246 -19.36 8.67 18.04
C ASP A 246 -19.61 7.63 19.17
N ASP A 247 -20.70 6.85 19.09
CA ASP A 247 -20.98 5.69 19.96
C ASP A 247 -19.98 4.53 19.78
N ASP A 248 -19.21 4.50 18.69
CA ASP A 248 -18.15 3.53 18.45
C ASP A 248 -16.82 3.87 19.17
N LEU A 249 -16.75 5.02 19.86
CA LEU A 249 -15.57 5.46 20.61
C LEU A 249 -15.40 4.66 21.90
N ILE A 250 -14.24 4.00 22.03
CA ILE A 250 -13.80 3.37 23.27
C ILE A 250 -13.22 4.47 24.17
N LYS A 251 -13.94 4.82 25.24
CA LYS A 251 -13.51 5.89 26.17
C LYS A 251 -12.49 5.43 27.20
N SER A 252 -12.45 4.13 27.48
CA SER A 252 -11.52 3.55 28.44
C SER A 252 -11.16 2.13 28.06
N ILE A 253 -9.93 1.74 28.35
CA ILE A 253 -9.43 0.38 28.16
C ILE A 253 -9.07 -0.24 29.51
N ASN A 254 -9.27 -1.56 29.60
CA ASN A 254 -8.83 -2.35 30.74
C ASN A 254 -7.55 -3.09 30.33
N TRP A 255 -6.44 -2.79 31.01
CA TRP A 255 -5.15 -3.41 30.81
C TRP A 255 -4.71 -4.11 32.10
N ARG A 256 -4.94 -5.43 32.17
CA ARG A 256 -4.72 -6.26 33.37
C ARG A 256 -5.42 -5.61 34.58
N ASN A 257 -4.67 -5.19 35.60
CA ASN A 257 -5.21 -4.55 36.82
C ASN A 257 -5.43 -3.04 36.69
N TYR A 258 -5.11 -2.45 35.54
CA TYR A 258 -5.18 -1.02 35.29
C TYR A 258 -6.33 -0.68 34.35
N THR A 259 -6.91 0.50 34.56
CA THR A 259 -7.91 1.10 33.66
C THR A 259 -7.40 2.45 33.22
N ALA A 260 -7.31 2.68 31.92
CA ALA A 260 -6.83 3.94 31.36
C ALA A 260 -7.93 4.60 30.52
N GLN A 261 -8.10 5.92 30.67
CA GLN A 261 -8.98 6.71 29.82
C GLN A 261 -8.26 7.07 28.52
N ILE A 262 -9.02 7.08 27.42
CA ILE A 262 -8.51 7.50 26.11
C ILE A 262 -9.03 8.90 25.86
N ASN A 263 -8.15 9.90 25.98
CA ASN A 263 -8.49 11.31 25.79
C ASN A 263 -8.52 11.72 24.31
N ASP A 264 -7.82 10.98 23.45
CA ASP A 264 -7.76 11.25 22.01
C ASP A 264 -8.76 10.40 21.22
N ASP A 265 -9.73 11.06 20.60
CA ASP A 265 -10.80 10.44 19.80
C ASP A 265 -10.26 9.58 18.65
N LEU A 266 -9.13 9.96 18.07
CA LEU A 266 -8.54 9.22 16.95
C LEU A 266 -7.90 7.91 17.41
N THR A 267 -7.13 7.96 18.49
CA THR A 267 -6.55 6.76 19.10
C THR A 267 -7.67 5.81 19.54
N SER A 268 -8.75 6.34 20.11
CA SER A 268 -9.96 5.59 20.45
C SER A 268 -10.58 4.88 19.23
N LYS A 269 -10.73 5.58 18.11
CA LYS A 269 -11.24 5.02 16.85
C LYS A 269 -10.34 3.94 16.26
N LEU A 270 -9.02 4.18 16.24
CA LEU A 270 -8.06 3.20 15.75
C LEU A 270 -8.12 1.91 16.55
N ILE A 271 -8.18 2.01 17.89
CA ILE A 271 -8.32 0.83 18.76
C ILE A 271 -9.66 0.11 18.50
N SER A 272 -10.75 0.86 18.35
CA SER A 272 -12.08 0.31 18.03
C SER A 272 -12.09 -0.43 16.68
N SER A 273 -11.47 0.14 15.65
CA SER A 273 -11.36 -0.51 14.34
C SER A 273 -10.54 -1.78 14.39
N ILE A 274 -9.45 -1.78 15.19
CA ILE A 274 -8.58 -2.94 15.34
C ILE A 274 -9.33 -4.10 16.00
N GLN A 275 -10.11 -3.84 17.06
CA GLN A 275 -10.86 -4.89 17.78
C GLN A 275 -11.91 -5.59 16.91
N LYS A 276 -12.40 -4.92 15.86
CA LYS A 276 -13.38 -5.49 14.90
C LYS A 276 -12.74 -6.45 13.89
N ILE A 277 -11.42 -6.41 13.69
CA ILE A 277 -10.72 -7.23 12.68
C ILE A 277 -10.38 -8.62 13.23
N LYS A 278 -10.75 -9.66 12.50
CA LYS A 278 -10.36 -11.05 12.79
C LYS A 278 -9.06 -11.41 12.07
N LEU A 279 -8.08 -11.92 12.81
CA LEU A 279 -6.79 -12.35 12.29
C LEU A 279 -6.89 -13.77 11.70
N ILE A 280 -7.15 -13.86 10.40
CA ILE A 280 -7.32 -15.14 9.69
C ILE A 280 -6.22 -15.35 8.63
N ASN A 281 -5.88 -14.28 7.90
CA ASN A 281 -4.94 -14.33 6.76
C ASN A 281 -3.69 -13.48 7.04
N LEU A 282 -2.58 -13.76 6.36
CA LEU A 282 -1.34 -12.97 6.47
C LEU A 282 -1.56 -11.47 6.20
N GLU A 283 -2.37 -11.12 5.21
CA GLU A 283 -2.72 -9.72 4.90
C GLU A 283 -3.45 -9.03 6.07
N SER A 284 -4.28 -9.77 6.81
CA SER A 284 -4.99 -9.20 7.97
C SER A 284 -4.03 -8.80 9.09
N PHE A 285 -2.91 -9.52 9.26
CA PHE A 285 -1.87 -9.12 10.21
C PHE A 285 -1.20 -7.81 9.81
N ASP A 286 -0.87 -7.63 8.53
CA ASP A 286 -0.23 -6.41 8.06
C ASP A 286 -1.17 -5.20 8.24
N THR A 287 -2.46 -5.36 7.97
CA THR A 287 -3.45 -4.29 8.23
C THR A 287 -3.53 -3.91 9.71
N VAL A 288 -3.59 -4.90 10.60
CA VAL A 288 -3.69 -4.67 12.06
C VAL A 288 -2.39 -4.08 12.62
N LEU A 289 -1.23 -4.55 12.17
CA LEU A 289 0.07 -4.01 12.57
C LEU A 289 0.21 -2.54 12.16
N ASN A 290 -0.16 -2.20 10.92
CA ASN A 290 -0.12 -0.81 10.45
C ASN A 290 -1.08 0.09 11.25
N GLN A 291 -2.25 -0.42 11.63
CA GLN A 291 -3.20 0.33 12.47
C GLN A 291 -2.69 0.52 13.90
N TRP A 292 -2.08 -0.49 14.52
CA TRP A 292 -1.42 -0.34 15.82
C TRP A 292 -0.25 0.64 15.77
N GLN A 293 0.56 0.61 14.71
CA GLN A 293 1.63 1.59 14.49
C GLN A 293 1.08 3.01 14.36
N SER A 294 0.01 3.18 13.58
CA SER A 294 -0.66 4.48 13.44
C SER A 294 -1.22 4.98 14.77
N ALA A 295 -1.79 4.08 15.60
CA ALA A 295 -2.27 4.42 16.94
C ALA A 295 -1.13 4.83 17.87
N LEU A 296 0.00 4.13 17.82
CA LEU A 296 1.20 4.45 18.58
C LEU A 296 1.76 5.82 18.20
N GLU A 297 1.96 6.07 16.90
CA GLU A 297 2.48 7.36 16.41
C GLU A 297 1.56 8.53 16.77
N ASN A 298 0.25 8.32 16.66
CA ASN A 298 -0.73 9.33 17.03
C ASN A 298 -0.72 9.61 18.55
N HIS A 299 -0.67 8.57 19.38
CA HIS A 299 -0.60 8.73 20.84
C HIS A 299 0.70 9.40 21.29
N LEU A 300 1.85 9.03 20.71
CA LEU A 300 3.11 9.75 20.95
C LEU A 300 3.03 11.22 20.52
N SER A 301 2.36 11.50 19.39
CA SER A 301 2.12 12.87 18.94
C SER A 301 1.19 13.65 19.88
N TYR A 302 0.26 12.97 20.55
CA TYR A 302 -0.60 13.55 21.57
C TYR A 302 0.20 13.91 22.84
N ILE A 303 0.95 12.94 23.39
CA ILE A 303 1.80 13.13 24.58
C ILE A 303 2.80 14.28 24.36
N SER A 304 3.48 14.31 23.21
CA SER A 304 4.47 15.36 22.92
C SER A 304 3.89 16.78 22.85
N LYS A 305 2.58 16.93 22.61
CA LYS A 305 1.89 18.22 22.60
C LYS A 305 1.43 18.65 23.99
N ASN A 306 1.24 17.70 24.90
CA ASN A 306 0.82 17.92 26.28
C ASN A 306 1.90 17.42 27.25
N PRO A 307 3.11 18.01 27.25
CA PRO A 307 4.21 17.52 28.09
C PRO A 307 3.99 17.71 29.60
N ASP A 308 3.06 18.60 29.98
CA ASP A 308 2.76 18.91 31.38
C ASP A 308 1.68 17.98 31.98
N SER A 309 1.06 17.12 31.17
CA SER A 309 0.15 16.07 31.63
C SER A 309 0.94 14.78 31.82
N GLU A 310 1.62 14.63 32.96
CA GLU A 310 2.12 13.32 33.42
C GLU A 310 0.92 12.43 33.82
N ASP A 311 0.09 12.11 32.84
CA ASP A 311 -1.12 11.34 33.01
C ASP A 311 -0.74 9.86 33.05
N GLN A 312 -0.94 9.23 34.20
CA GLN A 312 -0.73 7.78 34.39
C GLN A 312 -1.46 6.96 33.32
N ASP A 313 -2.62 7.43 32.87
CA ASP A 313 -3.42 6.84 31.81
C ASP A 313 -2.68 6.76 30.47
N ASP A 314 -1.87 7.76 30.14
CA ASP A 314 -1.10 7.80 28.89
C ASP A 314 0.03 6.77 28.88
N GLU A 315 0.70 6.55 30.01
CA GLU A 315 1.74 5.52 30.17
C GLU A 315 1.15 4.10 30.10
N ILE A 316 -0.02 3.91 30.72
CA ILE A 316 -0.75 2.64 30.65
C ILE A 316 -1.21 2.39 29.20
N LEU A 317 -1.74 3.41 28.52
CA LEU A 317 -2.18 3.31 27.13
C LEU A 317 -1.01 3.03 26.18
N LEU A 318 0.15 3.66 26.39
CA LEU A 318 1.37 3.39 25.64
C LEU A 318 1.82 1.92 25.82
N SER A 319 1.80 1.42 27.06
CA SER A 319 2.15 0.04 27.37
C SER A 319 1.18 -0.96 26.73
N TYR A 320 -0.12 -0.65 26.78
CA TYR A 320 -1.18 -1.43 26.13
C TYR A 320 -1.01 -1.50 24.60
N ILE A 321 -0.77 -0.37 23.94
CA ILE A 321 -0.58 -0.30 22.48
C ILE A 321 0.66 -1.11 22.08
N ASN A 322 1.79 -0.89 22.76
CA ASN A 322 3.03 -1.60 22.48
C ASN A 322 2.90 -3.10 22.70
N TYR A 323 2.27 -3.53 23.80
CA TYR A 323 2.05 -4.94 24.07
C TYR A 323 1.25 -5.61 22.95
N ASN A 324 0.11 -5.02 22.55
CA ASN A 324 -0.73 -5.60 21.51
C ASN A 324 -0.03 -5.63 20.15
N LEU A 325 0.74 -4.59 19.81
CA LEU A 325 1.56 -4.56 18.60
C LEU A 325 2.56 -5.73 18.58
N LEU A 326 3.31 -5.93 19.66
CA LEU A 326 4.31 -6.99 19.77
C LEU A 326 3.67 -8.39 19.80
N ILE A 327 2.51 -8.56 20.45
CA ILE A 327 1.76 -9.82 20.45
C ILE A 327 1.21 -10.16 19.05
N VAL A 328 0.66 -9.19 18.31
CA VAL A 328 0.21 -9.42 16.93
C VAL A 328 1.39 -9.79 16.03
N ARG A 329 2.55 -9.16 16.22
CA ARG A 329 3.79 -9.53 15.52
C ARG A 329 4.20 -10.96 15.83
N LEU A 330 4.19 -11.37 17.11
CA LEU A 330 4.48 -12.75 17.51
C LEU A 330 3.49 -13.75 16.91
N HIS A 331 2.20 -13.42 16.87
CA HIS A 331 1.19 -14.26 16.25
C HIS A 331 1.46 -14.45 14.75
N ARG A 332 1.70 -13.35 14.02
CA ARG A 332 2.09 -13.42 12.60
C ARG A 332 3.31 -14.32 12.41
N ASP A 333 4.37 -14.07 13.18
CA ASP A 333 5.63 -14.80 13.04
C ASP A 333 5.48 -16.28 13.42
N HIS A 334 4.62 -16.61 14.39
CA HIS A 334 4.22 -17.99 14.71
C HIS A 334 3.58 -18.69 13.51
N THR A 335 2.65 -18.03 12.81
CA THR A 335 2.02 -18.61 11.61
C THR A 335 3.02 -18.81 10.46
N LEU A 336 4.05 -17.96 10.36
CA LEU A 336 5.08 -18.04 9.32
C LEU A 336 6.08 -19.18 9.54
N ILE A 337 6.31 -19.62 10.78
CA ILE A 337 7.23 -20.72 11.12
C ILE A 337 6.89 -22.00 10.34
N ASN A 338 5.60 -22.29 10.16
CA ASN A 338 5.14 -23.49 9.45
C ASN A 338 5.30 -23.40 7.92
N ASN A 339 5.34 -22.18 7.36
CA ASN A 339 5.29 -21.95 5.92
C ASN A 339 6.69 -21.86 5.27
N ASN A 340 7.73 -21.47 6.01
CA ASN A 340 9.05 -21.20 5.41
C ASN A 340 10.23 -21.80 6.20
N GLN A 341 10.62 -23.02 5.83
CA GLN A 341 11.70 -23.78 6.48
C GLN A 341 13.08 -23.11 6.39
N ALA A 342 13.34 -22.30 5.37
CA ALA A 342 14.66 -21.68 5.17
C ALA A 342 14.91 -20.51 6.13
N GLN A 343 13.84 -19.81 6.53
CA GLN A 343 13.93 -18.62 7.38
C GLN A 343 13.54 -18.89 8.84
N THR A 344 13.13 -20.11 9.18
CA THR A 344 12.61 -20.45 10.51
C THR A 344 13.55 -20.04 11.66
N LEU A 345 14.86 -20.28 11.54
CA LEU A 345 15.81 -19.90 12.60
C LEU A 345 15.86 -18.39 12.84
N ARG A 346 15.84 -17.59 11.76
CA ARG A 346 15.82 -16.13 11.85
C ARG A 346 14.53 -15.62 12.48
N ILE A 347 13.39 -16.23 12.11
CA ILE A 347 12.08 -15.89 12.68
C ILE A 347 12.06 -16.23 14.18
N LEU A 348 12.58 -17.39 14.58
CA LEU A 348 12.67 -17.78 15.99
C LEU A 348 13.53 -16.80 16.81
N ASP A 349 14.67 -16.35 16.27
CA ASP A 349 15.50 -15.33 16.93
C ASP A 349 14.79 -13.98 17.03
N GLY A 350 14.03 -13.60 16.00
CA GLY A 350 13.16 -12.43 16.04
C GLY A 350 12.07 -12.52 17.10
N ASN A 351 11.44 -13.69 17.27
CA ASN A 351 10.43 -13.93 18.30
C ASN A 351 11.02 -13.81 19.71
N LEU A 352 12.22 -14.34 19.93
CA LEU A 352 12.90 -14.21 21.22
C LEU A 352 13.21 -12.75 21.56
N SER A 353 13.73 -11.98 20.60
CA SER A 353 13.92 -10.53 20.77
C SER A 353 12.62 -9.81 21.09
N THR A 354 11.54 -10.15 20.37
CA THR A 354 10.21 -9.54 20.57
C THR A 354 9.65 -9.87 21.96
N ILE A 355 9.86 -11.10 22.46
CA ILE A 355 9.46 -11.47 23.82
C ILE A 355 10.26 -10.69 24.85
N ASP A 356 11.57 -10.52 24.66
CA ASP A 356 12.40 -9.71 25.54
C ASP A 356 11.97 -8.23 25.52
N GLU A 357 11.57 -7.69 24.36
CA GLU A 357 10.94 -6.36 24.25
C GLU A 357 9.65 -6.27 25.07
N ILE A 358 8.76 -7.27 25.00
CA ILE A 358 7.51 -7.30 25.78
C ILE A 358 7.81 -7.31 27.28
N LYS A 359 8.79 -8.11 27.73
CA LYS A 359 9.17 -8.21 29.14
C LYS A 359 9.69 -6.89 29.72
N ASN A 360 10.30 -6.06 28.88
CA ASN A 360 10.83 -4.76 29.27
C ASN A 360 9.79 -3.63 29.23
N LEU A 361 8.54 -3.91 28.84
CA LEU A 361 7.49 -2.90 28.84
C LEU A 361 7.11 -2.46 30.26
N PRO A 362 6.73 -1.18 30.46
CA PRO A 362 6.27 -0.69 31.76
C PRO A 362 5.05 -1.50 32.23
N GLY A 363 5.02 -1.84 33.53
CA GLY A 363 3.91 -2.58 34.13
C GLY A 363 3.87 -4.09 33.83
N VAL A 364 4.61 -4.59 32.83
CA VAL A 364 4.71 -6.03 32.55
C VAL A 364 5.61 -6.73 33.59
N TYR A 365 6.73 -6.11 33.96
CA TYR A 365 7.65 -6.66 34.97
C TYR A 365 6.99 -6.84 36.35
N SER A 366 6.01 -6.00 36.69
CA SER A 366 5.29 -6.07 37.97
C SER A 366 4.18 -7.12 38.00
N ASP A 367 3.88 -7.76 36.87
CA ASP A 367 2.81 -8.75 36.74
C ASP A 367 3.42 -10.16 36.69
N ASP A 368 3.54 -10.77 37.87
CA ASP A 368 4.20 -12.08 38.04
C ASP A 368 3.62 -13.16 37.13
N GLU A 369 2.28 -13.19 36.98
CA GLU A 369 1.60 -14.17 36.14
C GLU A 369 1.96 -13.96 34.66
N LEU A 370 1.91 -12.70 34.16
CA LEU A 370 2.27 -12.40 32.78
C LEU A 370 3.74 -12.73 32.51
N MET A 371 4.60 -12.37 33.46
CA MET A 371 6.04 -12.57 33.40
C MET A 371 6.38 -14.06 33.29
N GLU A 372 5.77 -14.91 34.12
CA GLU A 372 5.91 -16.37 34.07
C GLU A 372 5.45 -16.94 32.72
N ASN A 373 4.29 -16.51 32.22
CA ASN A 373 3.79 -16.95 30.91
C ASN A 373 4.70 -16.51 29.74
N LEU A 374 5.30 -15.32 29.82
CA LEU A 374 6.28 -14.85 28.83
C LEU A 374 7.61 -15.61 28.92
N GLU A 375 8.00 -16.10 30.11
CA GLU A 375 9.12 -17.03 30.26
C GLU A 375 8.84 -18.39 29.62
N ILE A 376 7.65 -18.95 29.85
CA ILE A 376 7.23 -20.19 29.18
C ILE A 376 7.20 -19.99 27.67
N LEU A 377 6.66 -18.87 27.18
CA LEU A 377 6.64 -18.52 25.75
C LEU A 377 8.07 -18.41 25.18
N GLY A 378 8.97 -17.74 25.90
CA GLY A 378 10.38 -17.65 25.51
C GLY A 378 11.07 -19.02 25.48
N ASN A 379 10.81 -19.87 26.46
CA ASN A 379 11.34 -21.23 26.52
C ASN A 379 10.78 -22.10 25.39
N TYR A 380 9.50 -21.95 25.04
CA TYR A 380 8.88 -22.62 23.90
C TYR A 380 9.62 -22.35 22.60
N TYR A 381 9.85 -21.08 22.25
CA TYR A 381 10.58 -20.73 21.02
C TYR A 381 12.06 -21.11 21.07
N LYS A 382 12.72 -21.01 22.24
CA LYS A 382 14.09 -21.54 22.42
C LYS A 382 14.14 -23.04 22.15
N VAL A 383 13.15 -23.79 22.63
CA VAL A 383 13.07 -25.24 22.42
C VAL A 383 12.81 -25.60 20.97
N LEU A 384 11.92 -24.87 20.27
CA LEU A 384 11.77 -25.05 18.82
C LEU A 384 13.10 -24.86 18.08
N LYS A 385 13.87 -23.84 18.45
CA LYS A 385 15.21 -23.61 17.89
C LYS A 385 16.18 -24.77 18.20
N ILE A 386 16.23 -25.22 19.45
CA ILE A 386 17.08 -26.35 19.88
C ILE A 386 16.70 -27.63 19.14
N ASN A 387 15.40 -27.88 18.93
CA ASN A 387 14.90 -29.03 18.19
C ASN A 387 15.39 -29.02 16.74
N LEU A 388 15.27 -27.89 16.03
CA LEU A 388 15.78 -27.75 14.66
C LEU A 388 17.28 -28.04 14.58
N ILE A 389 18.06 -27.52 15.53
CA ILE A 389 19.51 -27.76 15.60
C ILE A 389 19.80 -29.24 15.88
N SER A 390 19.07 -29.87 16.82
CA SER A 390 19.23 -31.29 17.12
C SER A 390 18.92 -32.19 15.92
N ASN A 391 17.90 -31.84 15.13
CA ASN A 391 17.59 -32.56 13.89
C ASN A 391 18.74 -32.48 12.88
N LYS A 392 19.46 -31.36 12.81
CA LYS A 392 20.67 -31.23 11.97
C LYS A 392 21.82 -32.11 12.47
N PHE A 393 22.11 -32.12 13.76
CA PHE A 393 23.13 -33.02 14.33
C PHE A 393 22.78 -34.51 14.11
N THR A 394 21.50 -34.85 14.19
CA THR A 394 21.00 -36.19 13.92
C THR A 394 21.18 -36.58 12.45
N GLN A 395 20.96 -35.66 11.51
CA GLN A 395 21.23 -35.87 10.08
C GLN A 395 22.74 -36.10 9.81
N GLU A 396 23.61 -35.43 10.57
CA GLU A 396 25.06 -35.62 10.51
C GLU A 396 25.56 -36.87 11.26
N LYS A 397 24.66 -37.71 11.80
CA LYS A 397 24.97 -38.90 12.61
C LYS A 397 25.75 -38.61 13.91
N LYS A 398 25.65 -37.38 14.42
CA LYS A 398 26.17 -36.93 15.73
C LYS A 398 25.07 -37.11 16.78
N TYR A 399 24.73 -38.37 17.08
CA TYR A 399 23.55 -38.68 17.90
C TYR A 399 23.73 -38.30 19.38
N LYS A 400 24.96 -38.30 19.92
CA LYS A 400 25.22 -37.93 21.31
C LYS A 400 24.95 -36.43 21.55
N GLU A 401 25.40 -35.60 20.63
CA GLU A 401 25.20 -34.15 20.63
C GLU A 401 23.71 -33.82 20.46
N GLY A 402 23.04 -34.47 19.51
CA GLY A 402 21.59 -34.34 19.33
C GLY A 402 20.78 -34.75 20.58
N LEU A 403 21.18 -35.84 21.24
CA LEU A 403 20.54 -36.31 22.47
C LEU A 403 20.71 -35.33 23.63
N LEU A 404 21.91 -34.75 23.79
CA LEU A 404 22.18 -33.72 24.80
C LEU A 404 21.25 -32.51 24.60
N LEU A 405 21.14 -32.04 23.35
CA LEU A 405 20.28 -30.91 23.00
C LEU A 405 18.80 -31.19 23.32
N LEU A 406 18.29 -32.39 22.99
CA LEU A 406 16.91 -32.76 23.32
C LEU A 406 16.67 -32.90 24.81
N THR A 407 17.65 -33.41 25.56
CA THR A 407 17.56 -33.52 27.03
C THR A 407 17.47 -32.13 27.67
N LYS A 408 18.27 -31.17 27.17
CA LYS A 408 18.17 -29.77 27.58
C LYS A 408 16.81 -29.15 27.22
N ALA A 409 16.31 -29.44 26.02
CA ALA A 409 15.00 -28.95 25.58
C ALA A 409 13.86 -29.45 26.48
N LEU A 410 13.83 -30.75 26.80
CA LEU A 410 12.80 -31.35 27.66
C LEU A 410 12.83 -30.81 29.08
N SER A 411 14.01 -30.62 29.67
CA SER A 411 14.13 -30.02 31.01
C SER A 411 13.68 -28.55 31.06
N SER A 412 13.83 -27.81 29.95
CA SER A 412 13.42 -26.40 29.87
C SER A 412 11.90 -26.19 29.78
N LEU A 413 11.14 -27.23 29.42
CA LEU A 413 9.67 -27.21 29.37
C LEU A 413 9.04 -28.12 30.43
N GLN A 414 9.84 -28.63 31.37
CA GLN A 414 9.34 -29.50 32.41
C GLN A 414 8.37 -28.71 33.30
N ASP A 415 7.21 -29.30 33.57
CA ASP A 415 6.15 -28.73 34.43
C ASP A 415 5.63 -27.35 33.97
N SER A 416 5.87 -26.96 32.72
CA SER A 416 5.42 -25.68 32.15
C SER A 416 3.96 -25.75 31.71
N GLN A 417 3.15 -24.78 32.13
CA GLN A 417 1.75 -24.66 31.73
C GLN A 417 1.37 -23.17 31.60
N PHE A 418 0.80 -22.80 30.47
CA PHE A 418 0.25 -21.45 30.30
C PHE A 418 -1.02 -21.27 31.14
N THR A 419 -1.07 -20.19 31.92
CA THR A 419 -2.28 -19.74 32.61
C THR A 419 -3.02 -18.66 31.81
N ILE A 420 -2.30 -17.96 30.91
CA ILE A 420 -2.84 -16.91 30.04
C ILE A 420 -3.07 -17.46 28.64
N ASP A 421 -4.21 -17.12 28.05
CA ASP A 421 -4.53 -17.45 26.65
C ASP A 421 -3.95 -16.42 25.68
N PHE A 422 -2.94 -16.82 24.91
CA PHE A 422 -2.33 -16.00 23.85
C PHE A 422 -3.08 -16.08 22.51
N LYS A 423 -4.16 -16.87 22.38
CA LYS A 423 -4.95 -17.15 21.17
C LYS A 423 -4.22 -17.89 20.04
N PHE A 424 -2.91 -17.71 19.90
CA PHE A 424 -2.09 -18.34 18.85
C PHE A 424 -1.23 -19.50 19.37
N LEU A 425 -1.08 -19.63 20.68
CA LEU A 425 -0.34 -20.70 21.33
C LEU A 425 -1.04 -21.05 22.65
N GLY A 426 -1.28 -22.33 22.85
CA GLY A 426 -1.94 -22.84 24.07
C GLY A 426 -1.30 -24.12 24.60
N ASN A 427 -1.85 -24.63 25.69
CA ASN A 427 -1.36 -25.84 26.36
C ASN A 427 -1.42 -27.10 25.49
N ASP A 428 -2.37 -27.17 24.55
CA ASP A 428 -2.47 -28.29 23.61
C ASP A 428 -1.24 -28.37 22.70
N GLU A 429 -0.81 -27.25 22.14
CA GLU A 429 0.37 -27.19 21.27
C GLU A 429 1.66 -27.40 22.05
N LEU A 430 1.74 -26.87 23.27
CA LEU A 430 2.84 -27.14 24.20
C LEU A 430 2.96 -28.64 24.49
N SER A 431 1.84 -29.31 24.80
CA SER A 431 1.83 -30.75 25.07
C SER A 431 2.20 -31.59 23.85
N LYS A 432 1.76 -31.20 22.65
CA LYS A 432 2.16 -31.82 21.37
C LYS A 432 3.68 -31.71 21.17
N LEU A 433 4.23 -30.51 21.34
CA LEU A 433 5.68 -30.29 21.22
C LEU A 433 6.47 -31.14 22.23
N ILE A 434 6.04 -31.21 23.49
CA ILE A 434 6.69 -32.03 24.52
C ILE A 434 6.65 -33.52 24.13
N ASN A 435 5.52 -34.01 23.62
CA ASN A 435 5.38 -35.40 23.18
C ASN A 435 6.24 -35.72 21.95
N ASP A 436 6.32 -34.80 20.99
CA ASP A 436 7.20 -34.92 19.83
C ASP A 436 8.67 -34.97 20.25
N LEU A 437 9.08 -34.10 21.17
CA LEU A 437 10.45 -34.10 21.72
C LEU A 437 10.77 -35.38 22.48
N LYS A 438 9.83 -35.92 23.28
CA LYS A 438 10.00 -37.22 23.96
C LYS A 438 10.19 -38.36 22.95
N THR A 439 9.39 -38.36 21.89
CA THR A 439 9.48 -39.36 20.82
C THR A 439 10.82 -39.28 20.08
N GLN A 440 11.26 -38.07 19.74
CA GLN A 440 12.56 -37.85 19.10
C GLN A 440 13.73 -38.20 20.03
N HIS A 441 13.62 -37.88 21.31
CA HIS A 441 14.62 -38.21 22.32
C HIS A 441 14.82 -39.73 22.42
N GLN A 442 13.73 -40.50 22.54
CA GLN A 442 13.78 -41.96 22.55
C GLN A 442 14.41 -42.54 21.27
N LYS A 443 14.02 -42.01 20.10
CA LYS A 443 14.57 -42.43 18.81
C LYS A 443 16.08 -42.20 18.72
N ILE A 444 16.55 -41.01 19.07
CA ILE A 444 17.97 -40.66 19.01
C ILE A 444 18.76 -41.39 20.08
N HIS A 445 18.18 -41.64 21.26
CA HIS A 445 18.79 -42.45 22.30
C HIS A 445 19.10 -43.86 21.78
N ILE A 446 18.13 -44.53 21.13
CA ILE A 446 18.34 -45.85 20.51
C ILE A 446 19.44 -45.79 19.44
N LEU A 447 19.40 -44.79 18.55
CA LEU A 447 20.43 -44.62 17.51
C LEU A 447 21.83 -44.40 18.09
N SER A 448 21.94 -43.68 19.20
CA SER A 448 23.21 -43.44 19.89
C SER A 448 23.77 -44.73 20.50
N ILE A 449 22.91 -45.60 21.04
CA ILE A 449 23.29 -46.91 21.56
C ILE A 449 23.75 -47.80 20.41
N ILE A 450 22.99 -47.87 19.30
CA ILE A 450 23.35 -48.65 18.12
C ILE A 450 24.73 -48.23 17.58
N GLN A 451 24.96 -46.91 17.44
CA GLN A 451 26.25 -46.38 17.00
C GLN A 451 27.40 -46.72 17.97
N SER A 452 27.14 -46.75 19.27
CA SER A 452 28.14 -47.15 20.26
C SER A 452 28.44 -48.64 20.23
N SER A 453 27.42 -49.48 19.99
CA SER A 453 27.56 -50.94 19.88
C SER A 453 28.22 -51.40 18.59
N SER A 454 28.08 -50.64 17.48
CA SER A 454 28.79 -50.93 16.23
C SER A 454 30.32 -50.75 16.33
N ASN A 455 30.81 -50.09 17.38
CA ASN A 455 32.26 -49.94 17.62
C ASN A 455 32.84 -51.07 18.51
N SER A 456 32.01 -51.97 19.05
CA SER A 456 32.44 -53.09 19.90
C SER A 456 32.09 -54.44 19.26
N SER A 457 33.08 -55.02 18.57
CA SER A 457 33.25 -56.45 18.17
C SER A 457 32.08 -57.20 17.51
N GLN A 458 32.29 -57.55 16.22
CA GLN A 458 31.83 -58.75 15.49
C GLN A 458 30.53 -59.43 15.97
N ALA A 459 29.41 -59.15 15.29
CA ALA A 459 28.29 -60.10 15.18
C ALA A 459 27.44 -59.91 13.89
N VAL A 460 27.79 -60.72 12.88
CA VAL A 460 26.97 -61.56 11.97
C VAL A 460 25.70 -61.01 11.28
N SER A 461 25.70 -59.80 10.74
CA SER A 461 24.85 -59.50 9.56
C SER A 461 25.60 -58.91 8.36
N ASP A 462 26.91 -58.71 8.51
CA ASP A 462 27.80 -58.23 7.46
C ASP A 462 28.65 -59.37 6.91
N ASP A 463 28.08 -60.15 5.99
CA ASP A 463 28.92 -60.78 4.96
C ASP A 463 28.38 -60.43 3.56
N LEU A 464 28.60 -59.16 3.21
CA LEU A 464 28.27 -58.56 1.92
C LEU A 464 29.23 -59.00 0.80
N PHE A 465 30.22 -59.86 1.08
CA PHE A 465 31.16 -60.37 0.06
C PHE A 465 30.71 -61.67 -0.63
N LYS A 466 29.50 -62.14 -0.34
CA LYS A 466 28.78 -63.10 -1.20
C LYS A 466 27.89 -62.36 -2.21
N PHE A 467 28.47 -61.41 -2.95
CA PHE A 467 27.86 -60.88 -4.18
C PHE A 467 28.58 -61.47 -5.38
N ASN A 468 27.81 -62.09 -6.27
CA ASN A 468 28.30 -62.61 -7.54
C ASN A 468 28.88 -61.44 -8.35
N ASN A 469 30.16 -61.51 -8.72
CA ASN A 469 30.87 -60.52 -9.54
C ASN A 469 30.33 -60.49 -10.98
N GLN A 470 29.08 -60.07 -11.15
CA GLN A 470 28.56 -59.62 -12.44
C GLN A 470 28.08 -58.19 -12.25
N SER A 471 28.82 -57.26 -12.82
CA SER A 471 28.43 -55.86 -12.99
C SER A 471 27.17 -55.81 -13.86
N VAL A 472 25.98 -55.83 -13.25
CA VAL A 472 24.73 -55.87 -14.05
C VAL A 472 24.41 -54.50 -14.67
N PHE A 473 24.88 -53.37 -14.14
CA PHE A 473 24.69 -52.07 -14.82
C PHE A 473 25.80 -51.05 -14.51
N ASN A 474 26.37 -50.48 -15.58
CA ASN A 474 27.34 -49.40 -15.51
C ASN A 474 26.61 -48.07 -15.78
N PHE A 475 26.31 -47.28 -14.75
CA PHE A 475 25.74 -45.94 -14.92
C PHE A 475 26.87 -44.91 -15.09
N ASN A 476 27.38 -44.80 -16.31
CA ASN A 476 28.12 -43.63 -16.75
C ASN A 476 27.18 -42.81 -17.65
N PRO A 477 26.42 -41.83 -17.12
CA PRO A 477 25.57 -41.00 -17.96
C PRO A 477 26.46 -40.12 -18.83
N VAL A 478 26.48 -40.41 -20.13
CA VAL A 478 27.03 -39.50 -21.13
C VAL A 478 25.96 -38.45 -21.42
N SER A 479 26.29 -37.17 -21.25
CA SER A 479 25.39 -36.08 -21.59
C SER A 479 25.13 -36.09 -23.09
N ILE A 480 23.89 -36.36 -23.49
CA ILE A 480 23.45 -36.26 -24.88
C ILE A 480 22.88 -34.85 -25.07
N PRO A 481 23.41 -34.05 -26.01
CA PRO A 481 22.85 -32.74 -26.30
C PRO A 481 21.50 -32.93 -26.99
N VAL A 482 20.42 -32.89 -26.22
CA VAL A 482 19.07 -32.86 -26.78
C VAL A 482 18.81 -31.41 -27.19
N LYS A 483 18.48 -31.19 -28.47
CA LYS A 483 18.08 -29.87 -28.96
C LYS A 483 16.89 -29.37 -28.13
N PRO A 484 16.85 -28.08 -27.76
CA PRO A 484 15.71 -27.54 -27.04
C PRO A 484 14.43 -27.78 -27.85
N VAL A 485 13.36 -28.17 -27.16
CA VAL A 485 12.05 -28.35 -27.79
C VAL A 485 11.57 -26.98 -28.26
N LEU A 486 11.63 -26.76 -29.57
CA LEU A 486 11.20 -25.53 -30.21
C LEU A 486 9.80 -25.76 -30.78
N PHE A 487 8.81 -25.08 -30.22
CA PHE A 487 7.46 -25.10 -30.78
C PHE A 487 7.38 -24.06 -31.90
N ASP A 488 6.99 -24.48 -33.09
CA ASP A 488 6.71 -23.55 -34.19
C ASP A 488 5.32 -22.94 -34.01
N VAL A 489 5.24 -21.96 -33.10
CA VAL A 489 3.99 -21.29 -32.73
C VAL A 489 3.37 -20.55 -33.93
N ALA A 490 4.17 -20.23 -34.95
CA ALA A 490 3.70 -19.56 -36.17
C ALA A 490 2.76 -20.44 -37.01
N PHE A 491 2.88 -21.77 -36.94
CA PHE A 491 1.99 -22.69 -37.65
C PHE A 491 0.53 -22.56 -37.17
N ASN A 492 0.30 -22.18 -35.91
CA ASN A 492 -1.04 -21.94 -35.37
C ASN A 492 -1.72 -20.68 -35.94
N TYR A 493 -0.97 -19.83 -36.65
CA TYR A 493 -1.47 -18.60 -37.28
C TYR A 493 -1.62 -18.73 -38.81
N ILE A 494 -1.36 -19.91 -39.38
CA ILE A 494 -1.62 -20.18 -40.81
C ILE A 494 -3.03 -20.75 -40.93
N SER A 495 -3.99 -19.91 -41.28
CA SER A 495 -5.36 -20.32 -41.63
C SER A 495 -5.48 -20.45 -43.15
N TYR A 496 -6.17 -21.50 -43.63
CA TYR A 496 -6.38 -21.74 -45.06
C TYR A 496 -7.58 -20.97 -45.65
N ASN A 497 -8.23 -20.10 -44.85
CA ASN A 497 -9.36 -19.28 -45.27
C ASN A 497 -9.11 -17.81 -44.87
N PRO A 498 -8.94 -16.88 -45.83
CA PRO A 498 -8.62 -15.48 -45.54
C PRO A 498 -9.81 -14.66 -44.97
N ASP A 499 -10.99 -15.26 -44.80
CA ASP A 499 -12.23 -14.52 -44.46
C ASP A 499 -12.80 -14.83 -43.06
N GLN A 500 -12.04 -15.46 -42.17
CA GLN A 500 -12.47 -15.63 -40.77
C GLN A 500 -11.33 -15.42 -39.79
N ASP A 501 -10.85 -14.18 -39.69
CA ASP A 501 -10.06 -13.73 -38.54
C ASP A 501 -10.84 -12.65 -37.77
N GLU A 502 -11.11 -12.90 -36.48
CA GLU A 502 -11.06 -11.81 -35.51
C GLU A 502 -10.10 -12.16 -34.37
N PRO A 503 -9.28 -11.17 -33.93
CA PRO A 503 -8.10 -11.41 -33.12
C PRO A 503 -8.45 -11.42 -31.63
N LYS A 504 -7.98 -12.44 -30.91
CA LYS A 504 -7.93 -12.40 -29.44
C LYS A 504 -6.49 -12.18 -28.98
N THR A 505 -6.24 -10.97 -28.52
CA THR A 505 -4.98 -10.54 -27.92
C THR A 505 -4.99 -10.79 -26.40
N GLN A 506 -3.79 -11.08 -25.87
CA GLN A 506 -3.32 -10.98 -24.47
C GLN A 506 -3.49 -12.25 -23.60
N GLN A 507 -2.51 -12.72 -22.81
CA GLN A 507 -1.42 -12.03 -22.10
C GLN A 507 -0.27 -13.00 -21.71
N GLN A 508 0.96 -12.48 -21.56
CA GLN A 508 2.15 -13.15 -20.98
C GLN A 508 2.06 -13.30 -19.45
N PRO A 509 2.93 -14.14 -18.84
CA PRO A 509 3.90 -13.58 -17.89
C PRO A 509 5.37 -13.91 -18.22
N GLN A 510 6.22 -12.91 -17.97
CA GLN A 510 7.68 -12.92 -17.96
C GLN A 510 8.25 -13.67 -16.75
N THR A 511 9.47 -14.21 -16.85
CA THR A 511 10.60 -13.85 -15.97
C THR A 511 11.95 -14.41 -16.45
N THR A 512 12.91 -13.49 -16.68
CA THR A 512 14.35 -13.47 -16.27
C THR A 512 15.23 -14.72 -16.51
N THR A 513 16.49 -14.67 -16.97
CA THR A 513 17.56 -13.68 -16.76
C THR A 513 18.80 -14.01 -17.63
N THR A 514 19.65 -13.00 -17.81
CA THR A 514 21.13 -13.00 -17.92
C THR A 514 21.87 -13.50 -19.17
N ASN A 515 22.58 -12.51 -19.72
CA ASN A 515 24.03 -12.47 -20.00
C ASN A 515 24.56 -12.79 -21.41
N ASP A 516 25.13 -11.70 -21.93
CA ASP A 516 26.51 -11.56 -22.43
C ASP A 516 26.82 -11.75 -23.91
N GLN A 517 27.37 -10.64 -24.41
CA GLN A 517 28.50 -10.52 -25.34
C GLN A 517 28.30 -11.03 -26.77
N THR A 518 28.29 -10.08 -27.71
CA THR A 518 29.53 -9.71 -28.42
C THR A 518 29.26 -8.59 -29.42
N GLU A 519 30.05 -7.52 -29.31
CA GLU A 519 30.26 -6.57 -30.38
C GLU A 519 31.04 -7.24 -31.52
N GLN A 520 30.61 -7.03 -32.77
CA GLN A 520 31.54 -6.68 -33.85
C GLN A 520 30.82 -6.01 -35.04
N LYS A 521 31.46 -4.94 -35.50
CA LYS A 521 31.06 -3.91 -36.46
C LYS A 521 30.67 -4.44 -37.85
N LYS A 522 29.75 -3.72 -38.52
CA LYS A 522 29.96 -3.16 -39.88
C LYS A 522 29.02 -1.97 -40.17
N LYS A 523 29.63 -0.81 -40.44
CA LYS A 523 29.09 0.31 -41.25
C LYS A 523 28.69 -0.27 -42.63
N GLY A 524 27.59 0.04 -43.30
CA GLY A 524 26.92 1.32 -43.55
C GLY A 524 26.81 1.45 -45.07
N PHE A 525 25.61 1.65 -45.64
CA PHE A 525 25.43 1.95 -47.07
C PHE A 525 24.18 2.85 -47.24
N PHE A 526 24.43 4.09 -47.67
CA PHE A 526 23.53 5.07 -48.32
C PHE A 526 22.39 5.69 -47.48
N GLY A 527 22.25 7.00 -47.31
CA GLY A 527 22.85 8.14 -48.00
C GLY A 527 21.77 9.01 -48.67
N LEU A 528 21.95 10.33 -48.53
CA LEU A 528 21.24 11.44 -49.20
C LEU A 528 19.82 11.75 -48.64
N PHE A 529 19.45 13.00 -48.32
CA PHE A 529 19.87 14.30 -48.84
C PHE A 529 19.81 15.38 -47.74
N GLY A 530 20.80 16.25 -47.75
CA GLY A 530 20.67 17.61 -47.23
C GLY A 530 21.18 18.56 -48.31
N ARG A 531 20.51 19.70 -48.45
CA ARG A 531 21.06 21.05 -48.73
C ARG A 531 19.92 22.01 -49.09
N GLY A 532 19.95 23.19 -48.49
CA GLY A 532 18.99 24.28 -48.67
C GLY A 532 18.77 25.01 -47.36
#